data_AF-A0A925D6P0-F1
#
_entry.id   AF-A0A925D6P0-F1
#
_cell.length_a   1.000
_cell.length_b   1.000
_cell.length_c   1.000
_cell.angle_alpha   90.00
_cell.angle_beta   90.00
_cell.angle_gamma   90.00
#
_symmetry.space_group_name_H-M   'P 1'
#
loop_
_entity.id
_entity.type
_entity.pdbx_description
1 polymer ?
#
loop_
_entity_poly.entity_id
_entity_poly.type
_entity_poly.pdbx_seq_one_letter_code
_entity_poly.pdbx_strand_id
1 'polypeptide(L)' 'PAGNLKKHRWLTRTFWPAWFGFDNVFPSPDHVPFLHRHFEPLLFEEHRAKVPYIPFLRTPYYVFVGRKRSGERPA' A
#
# COMPACT_ATOMS: atom_id res chain seq x y z
N PRO A 1 -16.32 -10.68 -7.62
CA PRO A 1 -15.31 -9.61 -7.79
C PRO A 1 -15.67 -8.36 -6.98
N ALA A 2 -14.91 -8.04 -5.92
CA ALA A 2 -15.19 -6.90 -5.03
C ALA A 2 -14.81 -5.57 -5.71
N GLY A 3 -15.82 -4.72 -5.95
CA GLY A 3 -15.77 -3.57 -6.85
C GLY A 3 -15.08 -2.29 -6.34
N ASN A 4 -14.11 -2.38 -5.43
CA ASN A 4 -13.51 -1.19 -4.80
C ASN A 4 -11.98 -1.06 -4.92
N LEU A 5 -11.33 -1.84 -5.78
CA LEU A 5 -9.89 -1.72 -6.01
C LEU A 5 -9.62 -0.75 -7.17
N LYS A 6 -9.05 0.43 -6.87
CA LYS A 6 -8.63 1.41 -7.90
C LYS A 6 -7.63 0.73 -8.84
N LYS A 7 -7.97 0.63 -10.13
CA LYS A 7 -7.05 0.14 -11.16
C LYS A 7 -5.89 1.12 -11.32
N HIS A 8 -4.75 0.83 -10.72
CA HIS A 8 -3.52 1.62 -10.91
C HIS A 8 -2.99 1.44 -12.35
N ARG A 9 -2.70 2.56 -13.05
CA ARG A 9 -2.13 2.58 -14.41
C ARG A 9 -0.79 1.83 -14.44
N TRP A 10 -0.45 1.20 -15.57
CA TRP A 10 0.78 0.40 -15.77
C TRP A 10 2.07 1.07 -15.26
N LEU A 11 2.20 2.39 -15.51
CA LEU A 11 3.34 3.18 -15.02
C LEU A 11 3.52 3.07 -13.49
N THR A 12 2.42 3.06 -12.74
CA THR A 12 2.43 2.94 -11.28
C THR A 12 2.88 1.57 -10.78
N ARG A 13 2.72 0.52 -11.61
CA ARG A 13 3.01 -0.88 -11.24
C ARG A 13 4.45 -1.29 -11.55
N THR A 14 5.16 -0.53 -12.39
CA THR A 14 6.52 -0.89 -12.83
C THR A 14 7.56 0.16 -12.43
N PHE A 15 7.25 1.45 -12.58
CA PHE A 15 8.22 2.52 -12.28
C PHE A 15 8.52 2.63 -10.79
N TRP A 16 7.48 2.72 -9.95
CA TRP A 16 7.66 2.91 -8.52
C TRP A 16 8.33 1.72 -7.82
N PRO A 17 7.95 0.45 -8.07
CA PRO A 17 8.66 -0.68 -7.46
C PRO A 17 10.14 -0.75 -7.86
N ALA A 18 10.49 -0.42 -9.11
CA ALA A 18 11.88 -0.38 -9.55
C ALA A 18 12.65 0.78 -8.89
N TRP A 19 12.06 1.97 -8.81
CA TRP A 19 12.66 3.12 -8.12
C TRP A 19 12.92 2.82 -6.64
N PHE A 20 11.91 2.35 -5.92
CA PHE A 20 12.03 1.97 -4.50
C PHE A 20 12.98 0.78 -4.29
N GLY A 21 13.11 -0.11 -5.28
CA GLY A 21 14.08 -1.20 -5.27
C GLY A 21 15.53 -0.71 -5.17
N PHE A 22 15.86 0.48 -5.70
CA PHE A 22 17.18 1.08 -5.49
C PHE A 22 17.42 1.47 -4.03
N ASP A 23 16.37 1.82 -3.29
CA ASP A 23 16.40 2.10 -1.84
C ASP A 23 16.15 0.84 -1.00
N ASN A 24 16.17 -0.35 -1.60
CA ASN A 24 15.88 -1.63 -0.97
C ASN A 24 14.46 -1.71 -0.34
N VAL A 25 13.52 -0.93 -0.86
CA VAL A 25 12.11 -0.92 -0.47
C VAL A 25 11.31 -1.68 -1.54
N PHE A 26 10.54 -2.68 -1.11
CA PHE A 26 9.79 -3.57 -2.02
C PHE A 26 8.27 -3.47 -1.77
N PRO A 27 7.56 -2.53 -2.42
CA PRO A 27 6.11 -2.43 -2.30
C PRO A 27 5.43 -3.64 -2.95
N SER A 28 4.82 -4.51 -2.14
CA SER A 28 4.02 -5.63 -2.63
C SER A 28 2.53 -5.28 -2.68
N PRO A 29 1.80 -5.60 -3.76
CA PRO A 29 0.36 -5.43 -3.84
C PRO A 29 -0.41 -6.32 -2.86
N ASP A 30 0.21 -7.40 -2.37
CA ASP A 30 -0.42 -8.35 -1.45
C ASP A 30 -0.43 -7.87 0.00
N HIS A 31 0.27 -6.78 0.29
CA HIS A 31 0.38 -6.23 1.64
C HIS A 31 -0.97 -5.74 2.17
N VAL A 32 -1.77 -5.04 1.36
CA VAL A 32 -3.09 -4.55 1.77
C VAL A 32 -4.07 -5.70 2.04
N PRO A 33 -4.26 -6.69 1.13
CA PRO A 33 -5.05 -7.88 1.43
C PRO A 33 -4.59 -8.64 2.69
N PHE A 34 -3.28 -8.74 2.90
CA PHE A 34 -2.71 -9.33 4.10
C PHE A 34 -3.16 -8.59 5.38
N LEU A 35 -3.04 -7.26 5.39
CA LEU A 35 -3.45 -6.43 6.54
C LEU A 35 -4.95 -6.54 6.83
N HIS A 36 -5.80 -6.48 5.80
CA HIS A 36 -7.25 -6.64 5.96
C HIS A 36 -7.67 -8.03 6.45
N ARG A 37 -6.87 -9.06 6.18
CA ARG A 37 -7.14 -10.43 6.66
C ARG A 37 -6.77 -10.62 8.13
N HIS A 38 -5.63 -10.09 8.56
CA HIS A 38 -5.07 -10.34 9.89
C HIS A 38 -5.53 -9.33 10.93
N PHE A 39 -5.80 -8.10 10.52
CA PHE A 39 -6.27 -7.03 11.40
C PHE A 39 -7.73 -6.70 11.14
N GLU A 40 -8.35 -6.06 12.11
CA GLU A 40 -9.61 -5.37 11.86
C GLU A 40 -9.32 -3.92 11.45
N PRO A 41 -9.63 -3.53 10.20
CA PRO A 41 -9.34 -2.20 9.69
C PRO A 41 -10.21 -1.15 10.39
N LEU A 42 -9.58 -0.21 11.09
CA LEU A 42 -10.22 0.98 11.65
C LEU A 42 -10.20 2.15 10.65
N LEU A 43 -9.10 2.27 9.90
CA LEU A 43 -8.92 3.28 8.86
C LEU A 43 -8.14 2.67 7.70
N PHE A 44 -8.62 2.87 6.48
CA PHE A 44 -7.87 2.57 5.27
C PHE A 44 -8.10 3.69 4.25
N GLU A 45 -7.02 4.40 3.91
CA GLU A 45 -7.07 5.50 2.95
C GLU A 45 -5.95 5.38 1.92
N GLU A 46 -6.27 5.61 0.65
CA GLU A 46 -5.32 5.59 -0.45
C GLU A 46 -5.09 7.00 -0.98
N HIS A 47 -3.85 7.44 -0.91
CA HIS A 47 -3.44 8.80 -1.25
C HIS A 47 -2.31 8.81 -2.28
N ARG A 48 -1.95 10.01 -2.74
CA ARG A 48 -0.82 10.22 -3.66
C ARG A 48 0.01 11.40 -3.22
N ALA A 49 1.30 11.16 -2.96
CA ALA A 49 2.24 12.19 -2.52
C ALA A 49 3.12 12.63 -3.69
N LYS A 50 3.55 13.90 -3.66
CA LYS A 50 4.64 14.37 -4.52
C LYS A 50 5.96 13.89 -3.94
N VAL A 51 6.87 13.41 -4.78
CA VAL A 51 8.23 13.05 -4.36
C VAL A 51 9.13 14.25 -4.61
N PRO A 52 9.89 14.72 -3.60
CA PRO A 52 10.95 15.70 -3.83
C PRO A 52 11.84 15.20 -4.99
N TYR A 53 12.24 16.08 -5.91
CA TYR A 53 13.08 15.76 -7.09
C TYR A 53 12.41 15.07 -8.29
N ILE A 54 11.19 14.51 -8.18
CA ILE A 54 10.47 13.96 -9.34
C ILE A 54 9.30 14.88 -9.71
N PRO A 55 9.50 15.83 -10.65
CA PRO A 55 8.41 16.70 -11.07
C PRO A 55 7.33 15.89 -11.79
N PHE A 56 6.07 16.30 -11.60
CA PHE A 56 4.85 15.75 -12.24
C PHE A 56 4.40 14.34 -11.82
N LEU A 57 5.28 13.46 -11.33
CA LEU A 57 4.86 12.15 -10.83
C LEU A 57 4.42 12.22 -9.37
N ARG A 58 3.42 11.39 -9.04
CA ARG A 58 2.96 11.20 -7.67
C ARG A 58 3.00 9.72 -7.28
N THR A 59 3.63 9.42 -6.16
CA THR A 59 3.72 8.07 -5.61
C THR A 59 2.41 7.73 -4.92
N PRO A 60 1.79 6.58 -5.24
CA PRO A 60 0.71 6.07 -4.41
C PRO A 60 1.24 5.65 -3.04
N TYR A 61 0.51 5.99 -1.99
CA TYR A 61 0.74 5.46 -0.64
C TYR A 61 -0.61 5.19 0.00
N TYR A 62 -0.64 4.35 1.03
CA TYR A 62 -1.85 4.12 1.81
C TYR A 62 -1.57 4.30 3.29
N VAL A 63 -2.61 4.68 4.02
CA VAL A 63 -2.62 4.72 5.48
C VAL A 63 -3.54 3.61 5.93
N PHE A 64 -3.01 2.71 6.75
CA PHE A 64 -3.78 1.63 7.37
C PHE A 64 -3.65 1.72 8.88
N VAL A 65 -4.78 1.84 9.58
CA VAL A 65 -4.86 1.71 11.03
C VAL A 65 -5.73 0.50 11.31
N GLY A 66 -5.17 -0.51 11.96
CA GLY A 66 -5.89 -1.73 12.31
C GLY A 66 -5.74 -2.06 13.78
N ARG A 67 -6.78 -2.67 14.36
CA ARG A 67 -6.68 -3.28 15.68
C ARG A 67 -6.32 -4.76 15.54
N LYS A 68 -5.45 -5.24 16.42
CA LYS A 68 -5.16 -6.67 16.56
C LYS A 68 -6.38 -7.36 17.16
N ARG A 69 -6.81 -8.48 16.59
CA ARG A 69 -7.96 -9.23 17.08
C ARG A 69 -7.63 -9.80 18.46
N SER A 70 -8.51 -9.57 19.44
CA SER A 70 -8.29 -9.80 20.88
C SER A 70 -8.09 -11.27 21.31
N GLY A 71 -7.79 -12.19 20.40
CA GLY A 71 -7.57 -13.62 20.67
C GLY A 71 -6.25 -14.20 20.14
N GLU A 72 -5.47 -13.44 19.36
CA GLU A 72 -4.19 -13.94 18.82
C GLU A 72 -3.04 -13.54 19.76
N ARG A 73 -2.74 -14.40 20.74
CA ARG A 73 -1.42 -14.39 21.37
C ARG A 73 -0.38 -14.55 20.26
N PRO A 74 0.62 -13.67 20.12
CA PRO A 74 1.73 -13.97 19.22
C PRO A 74 2.42 -15.22 19.76
N ALA A 75 2.42 -16.30 18.97
CA ALA A 75 3.23 -17.48 19.22
C ALA A 75 4.71 -17.16 18.95
#